data_AF-A0A2T4B891-F1
#
_entry.id   AF-A0A2T4B891-F1
#
_cell.length_a   1.000
_cell.length_b   1.000
_cell.length_c   1.000
_cell.angle_alpha   90.00
_cell.angle_beta   90.00
_cell.angle_gamma   90.00
#
_symmetry.space_group_name_H-M   'P 1'
#
loop_
_entity.id
_entity.type
_entity.pdbx_description
1 polymer ?
#
loop_
_entity_poly.entity_id
_entity_poly.type
_entity_poly.pdbx_seq_one_letter_code
_entity_poly.pdbx_strand_id
1 'polypeptide(L)'
;MAEKFTIYSSSESQWVGVMLLALAKKGLKEQLDYDVREIRLSTGDNFAPEYLAINPNGTVPSLTAPSLAKPLIESVDILRWIDSRGTKTLVPQDETRSKEILELMHSPSMTTNLILFQARDSAEMAAKKSSAWNAFLEGRQTRLDKELAAQPDHPFYAAKTAENLSITSLYRAKISPDHEQLYKLSDQMYRTVAEGLDKLDGLIALPYAAGSQVSEADYNMVPWLAHAMMGAQTPVRAIHDFGPLEELIQKSVPEFKIGSRIKEWWSNVSETEPFKQVYPTLH
;
A
#
# COMPACT_ATOMS: atom_id res chain seq x y z
N MET A 1 29.31 -16.02 -3.25
CA MET A 1 27.97 -15.75 -3.82
C MET A 1 27.14 -15.10 -2.74
N ALA A 2 26.33 -14.09 -3.08
CA ALA A 2 25.41 -13.52 -2.11
C ALA A 2 24.38 -14.57 -1.68
N GLU A 3 23.94 -14.56 -0.43
CA GLU A 3 23.00 -15.56 0.07
C GLU A 3 21.64 -15.47 -0.66
N LYS A 4 20.99 -16.62 -0.86
CA LYS A 4 19.61 -16.67 -1.34
C LYS A 4 18.65 -16.40 -0.18
N PHE A 5 17.61 -15.60 -0.41
CA PHE A 5 16.61 -15.23 0.61
C PHE A 5 15.18 -15.57 0.16
N THR A 6 14.19 -15.45 1.04
CA THR A 6 12.77 -15.65 0.71
C THR A 6 12.00 -14.36 0.95
N ILE A 7 11.14 -13.99 0.00
CA ILE A 7 10.18 -12.90 0.16
C ILE A 7 8.77 -13.45 0.28
N TYR A 8 7.97 -12.80 1.12
CA TYR A 8 6.55 -13.06 1.28
C TYR A 8 5.80 -11.89 0.65
N SER A 9 5.11 -12.20 -0.44
CA SER A 9 4.59 -11.22 -1.39
C SER A 9 3.09 -11.37 -1.56
N SER A 10 2.45 -10.31 -2.04
CA SER A 10 1.06 -10.36 -2.49
C SER A 10 0.85 -9.33 -3.58
N SER A 11 0.22 -9.74 -4.68
CA SER A 11 -0.25 -8.80 -5.70
C SER A 11 -1.35 -7.86 -5.21
N GLU A 12 -1.95 -8.14 -4.04
CA GLU A 12 -3.05 -7.38 -3.44
C GLU A 12 -2.56 -6.32 -2.43
N SER A 13 -1.24 -6.08 -2.34
CA SER A 13 -0.66 -5.07 -1.44
C SER A 13 0.26 -4.11 -2.17
N GLN A 14 -0.05 -2.83 -2.10
CA GLN A 14 0.83 -1.77 -2.59
C GLN A 14 2.24 -1.82 -1.96
N TRP A 15 2.36 -2.15 -0.67
CA TRP A 15 3.65 -2.04 0.03
C TRP A 15 4.65 -3.11 -0.39
N VAL A 16 4.19 -4.19 -1.04
CA VAL A 16 5.06 -5.16 -1.72
C VAL A 16 5.84 -4.49 -2.85
N GLY A 17 5.25 -3.50 -3.51
CA GLY A 17 5.88 -2.70 -4.56
C GLY A 17 7.19 -2.04 -4.15
N VAL A 18 7.31 -1.60 -2.89
CA VAL A 18 8.55 -1.02 -2.34
C VAL A 18 9.71 -2.02 -2.45
N MET A 19 9.45 -3.26 -2.05
CA MET A 19 10.41 -4.37 -2.14
C MET A 19 10.70 -4.73 -3.61
N LEU A 20 9.67 -4.82 -4.46
CA LEU A 20 9.85 -5.18 -5.88
C LEU A 20 10.69 -4.15 -6.64
N LEU A 21 10.49 -2.86 -6.39
CA LEU A 21 11.31 -1.78 -6.96
C LEU A 21 12.77 -1.90 -6.53
N ALA A 22 13.03 -2.22 -5.26
CA ALA A 22 14.38 -2.44 -4.76
C ALA A 22 15.03 -3.68 -5.42
N LEU A 23 14.31 -4.79 -5.56
CA LEU A 23 14.81 -5.99 -6.25
C LEU A 23 15.19 -5.69 -7.71
N ALA A 24 14.30 -4.99 -8.42
CA ALA A 24 14.52 -4.56 -9.81
C ALA A 24 15.74 -3.62 -9.92
N LYS A 25 15.87 -2.63 -9.04
CA LYS A 25 17.02 -1.71 -8.97
C LYS A 25 18.35 -2.44 -8.80
N LYS A 26 18.35 -3.51 -7.99
CA LYS A 26 19.54 -4.32 -7.71
C LYS A 26 19.77 -5.44 -8.72
N GLY A 27 18.87 -5.61 -9.69
CA GLY A 27 18.95 -6.66 -10.70
C GLY A 27 18.85 -8.07 -10.12
N LEU A 28 18.23 -8.22 -8.94
CA LEU A 28 18.07 -9.51 -8.27
C LEU A 28 16.96 -10.32 -8.95
N LYS A 29 17.22 -11.60 -9.19
CA LYS A 29 16.35 -12.48 -9.96
C LYS A 29 15.70 -13.53 -9.08
N GLU A 30 14.41 -13.74 -9.30
CA GLU A 30 13.67 -14.84 -8.69
C GLU A 30 14.32 -16.20 -9.06
N GLN A 31 14.21 -17.17 -8.16
CA GLN A 31 14.78 -18.53 -8.23
C GLN A 31 16.31 -18.60 -8.17
N LEU A 32 17.00 -17.50 -8.48
CA LEU A 32 18.45 -17.36 -8.35
C LEU A 32 18.84 -16.69 -7.02
N ASP A 33 18.40 -15.45 -6.82
CA ASP A 33 18.75 -14.61 -5.67
C ASP A 33 17.71 -14.70 -4.55
N TYR A 34 16.45 -14.96 -4.88
CA TYR A 34 15.38 -15.12 -3.91
C TYR A 34 14.28 -16.07 -4.37
N ASP A 35 13.53 -16.63 -3.42
CA ASP A 35 12.29 -17.36 -3.66
C ASP A 35 11.08 -16.53 -3.23
N VAL A 36 9.94 -16.72 -3.90
CA VAL A 36 8.67 -16.04 -3.58
C VAL A 36 7.72 -16.99 -2.88
N ARG A 37 7.13 -16.52 -1.78
CA ARG A 37 5.97 -17.12 -1.11
C ARG A 37 4.79 -16.17 -1.25
N GLU A 38 3.82 -16.55 -2.07
CA GLU A 38 2.59 -15.78 -2.23
C GLU A 38 1.72 -15.91 -0.98
N ILE A 39 1.25 -14.77 -0.48
CA ILE A 39 0.31 -14.63 0.63
C ILE A 39 -0.94 -13.96 0.06
N ARG A 40 -2.04 -14.71 -0.07
CA ARG A 40 -3.28 -14.18 -0.61
C ARG A 40 -4.06 -13.45 0.47
N LEU A 41 -4.18 -12.13 0.33
CA LEU A 41 -4.87 -11.27 1.30
C LEU A 41 -6.38 -11.38 1.21
N SER A 42 -6.94 -11.65 0.03
CA SER A 42 -8.38 -11.88 -0.17
C SER A 42 -8.90 -13.10 0.58
N THR A 43 -8.08 -14.13 0.79
CA THR A 43 -8.42 -15.32 1.59
C THR A 43 -7.94 -15.21 3.04
N GLY A 44 -7.33 -14.08 3.41
CA GLY A 44 -6.78 -13.84 4.74
C GLY A 44 -5.56 -14.69 5.09
N ASP A 45 -4.79 -15.19 4.12
CA ASP A 45 -3.63 -16.07 4.38
C ASP A 45 -2.57 -15.37 5.25
N ASN A 46 -2.53 -14.04 5.22
CA ASN A 46 -1.71 -13.22 6.11
C ASN A 46 -2.12 -13.33 7.60
N PHE A 47 -3.23 -13.98 7.91
CA PHE A 47 -3.70 -14.27 9.27
C PHE A 47 -3.47 -15.73 9.67
N ALA A 48 -2.84 -16.52 8.80
CA ALA A 48 -2.54 -17.90 9.12
C ALA A 48 -1.51 -17.99 10.27
N PRO A 49 -1.67 -18.90 11.24
CA PRO A 49 -0.71 -19.03 12.36
C PRO A 49 0.75 -19.16 11.90
N GLU A 50 0.98 -19.92 10.82
CA GLU A 50 2.30 -20.11 10.22
C GLU A 50 2.90 -18.82 9.65
N TYR A 51 2.07 -17.91 9.13
CA TYR A 51 2.53 -16.62 8.63
C TYR A 51 2.66 -15.58 9.74
N LEU A 52 1.78 -15.60 10.74
CA LEU A 52 1.90 -14.74 11.93
C LEU A 52 3.19 -15.03 12.72
N ALA A 53 3.70 -16.26 12.66
CA ALA A 53 5.03 -16.58 13.21
C ALA A 53 6.19 -15.88 12.47
N ILE A 54 5.98 -15.45 11.22
CA ILE A 54 6.94 -14.67 10.42
C ILE A 54 6.68 -13.18 10.62
N ASN A 55 5.43 -12.75 10.43
CA ASN A 55 5.00 -11.37 10.62
C ASN A 55 3.80 -11.29 11.57
N PRO A 56 4.02 -10.98 12.86
CA PRO A 56 2.96 -10.91 13.85
C PRO A 56 1.97 -9.75 13.62
N ASN A 57 2.29 -8.80 12.74
CA ASN A 57 1.36 -7.75 12.34
C ASN A 57 0.28 -8.26 11.37
N GLY A 58 0.46 -9.46 10.80
CA GLY A 58 -0.44 -10.02 9.80
C GLY A 58 -0.52 -9.15 8.55
N THR A 59 0.60 -8.62 8.09
CA THR A 59 0.74 -7.77 6.90
C THR A 59 1.80 -8.32 5.95
N VAL A 60 1.85 -7.80 4.73
CA VAL A 60 2.90 -8.08 3.74
C VAL A 60 3.47 -6.74 3.24
N PRO A 61 4.73 -6.67 2.79
CA PRO A 61 5.67 -7.77 2.57
C PRO A 61 6.36 -8.30 3.83
N SER A 62 7.08 -9.42 3.69
CA SER A 62 8.10 -9.85 4.66
C SER A 62 9.30 -10.47 3.95
N LEU A 63 10.46 -10.53 4.62
CA LEU A 63 11.68 -11.11 4.07
C LEU A 63 12.40 -11.95 5.13
N THR A 64 12.84 -13.15 4.76
CA THR A 64 13.72 -14.00 5.57
C THR A 64 15.00 -14.33 4.81
N ALA A 65 16.13 -14.34 5.51
CA ALA A 65 17.43 -14.69 4.93
C ALA A 65 18.30 -15.40 5.98
N PRO A 66 19.24 -16.25 5.58
CA PRO A 66 20.17 -16.90 6.52
C PRO A 66 20.94 -15.93 7.42
N SER A 67 21.29 -14.74 6.93
CA SER A 67 21.98 -13.70 7.70
C SER A 67 21.11 -12.97 8.71
N LEU A 68 19.79 -13.12 8.64
CA LEU A 68 18.85 -12.40 9.49
C LEU A 68 18.47 -13.23 10.72
N ALA A 69 18.69 -12.67 11.91
CA ALA A 69 18.27 -13.31 13.16
C ALA A 69 16.75 -13.38 13.31
N LYS A 70 16.01 -12.47 12.65
CA LYS A 70 14.54 -12.41 12.61
C LYS A 70 14.08 -11.95 11.22
N PRO A 71 12.86 -12.32 10.78
CA PRO A 71 12.29 -11.78 9.56
C PRO A 71 12.25 -10.24 9.58
N LEU A 72 12.48 -9.62 8.42
CA LEU A 72 12.14 -8.20 8.22
C LEU A 72 10.68 -8.13 7.79
N ILE A 73 9.91 -7.26 8.43
CA ILE A 73 8.44 -7.18 8.27
C ILE A 73 7.96 -5.78 7.87
N GLU A 74 8.85 -4.79 7.89
CA GLU A 74 8.57 -3.42 7.49
C GLU A 74 9.14 -3.16 6.09
N SER A 75 8.31 -2.63 5.19
CA SER A 75 8.69 -2.42 3.78
C SER A 75 9.92 -1.53 3.61
N VAL A 76 10.08 -0.50 4.45
CA VAL A 76 11.26 0.39 4.46
C VAL A 76 12.53 -0.38 4.86
N ASP A 77 12.46 -1.21 5.89
CA ASP A 77 13.62 -1.98 6.35
C ASP A 77 14.01 -3.06 5.33
N ILE A 78 13.02 -3.68 4.69
CA ILE A 78 13.23 -4.63 3.59
C ILE A 78 13.95 -3.94 2.42
N LEU A 79 13.49 -2.75 2.00
CA LEU A 79 14.16 -1.98 0.95
C LEU A 79 15.61 -1.66 1.30
N ARG A 80 15.85 -1.16 2.52
CA ARG A 80 17.19 -0.81 2.99
C ARG A 80 18.11 -2.02 3.04
N TRP A 81 17.60 -3.18 3.46
CA TRP A 81 18.36 -4.43 3.45
C TRP A 81 18.71 -4.87 2.03
N ILE A 82 17.75 -4.83 1.09
CA ILE A 82 18.00 -5.14 -0.32
C ILE A 82 19.04 -4.17 -0.92
N ASP A 83 18.91 -2.86 -0.70
CA ASP A 83 19.85 -1.86 -1.23
C ASP A 83 21.28 -2.05 -0.68
N SER A 84 21.39 -2.50 0.59
CA SER A 84 22.67 -2.80 1.23
C SER A 84 23.44 -3.96 0.62
N ARG A 85 22.80 -4.76 -0.25
CA ARG A 85 23.46 -5.83 -1.00
C ARG A 85 24.31 -5.20 -2.12
N GLY A 86 25.59 -4.96 -1.83
CA GLY A 86 26.51 -4.27 -2.73
C GLY A 86 26.52 -2.75 -2.50
N THR A 87 26.77 -1.97 -3.55
CA THR A 87 26.76 -0.50 -3.44
C THR A 87 25.35 -0.01 -3.15
N LYS A 88 25.18 0.75 -2.06
CA LYS A 88 23.92 1.42 -1.75
C LYS A 88 23.64 2.50 -2.80
N THR A 89 22.43 2.50 -3.35
CA THR A 89 22.02 3.38 -4.45
C THR A 89 20.72 4.12 -4.18
N LEU A 90 20.06 3.84 -3.04
CA LEU A 90 18.77 4.43 -2.67
C LEU A 90 18.87 5.34 -1.43
N VAL A 91 20.09 5.73 -1.05
CA VAL A 91 20.32 6.69 0.05
C VAL A 91 19.87 8.08 -0.42
N PRO A 92 18.99 8.77 0.33
CA PRO A 92 18.53 10.10 -0.06
C PRO A 92 19.65 11.14 0.05
N GLN A 93 19.63 12.15 -0.83
CA GLN A 93 20.54 13.30 -0.72
C GLN A 93 20.11 14.25 0.40
N ASP A 94 18.80 14.33 0.63
CA ASP A 94 18.18 15.07 1.73
C ASP A 94 17.47 14.07 2.68
N GLU A 95 18.19 13.64 3.72
CA GLU A 95 17.70 12.65 4.70
C GLU A 95 16.47 13.16 5.48
N THR A 96 16.45 14.45 5.83
CA THR A 96 15.34 15.06 6.58
C THR A 96 14.07 15.02 5.75
N ARG A 97 14.14 15.46 4.50
CA ARG A 97 13.00 15.42 3.58
C ARG A 97 12.53 14.00 3.30
N SER A 98 13.47 13.07 3.07
CA SER A 98 13.13 11.65 2.88
C SER A 98 12.34 11.11 4.07
N LYS A 99 12.79 11.40 5.30
CA LYS A 99 12.10 11.00 6.52
C LYS A 99 10.69 11.59 6.60
N GLU A 100 10.51 12.88 6.32
CA GLU A 100 9.18 13.51 6.34
C GLU A 100 8.22 12.91 5.31
N ILE A 101 8.73 12.58 4.11
CA ILE A 101 7.96 11.87 3.08
C ILE A 101 7.56 10.49 3.56
N LEU A 102 8.50 9.69 4.08
CA LEU A 102 8.21 8.35 4.58
C LEU A 102 7.16 8.38 5.70
N GLU A 103 7.32 9.28 6.68
CA GLU A 103 6.36 9.46 7.77
C GLU A 103 4.96 9.83 7.27
N LEU A 104 4.88 10.69 6.25
CA LEU A 104 3.60 11.07 5.64
C LEU A 104 2.97 9.90 4.89
N MET A 105 3.71 9.23 4.00
CA MET A 105 3.19 8.15 3.14
C MET A 105 2.71 6.94 3.94
N HIS A 106 3.38 6.63 5.05
CA HIS A 106 3.03 5.52 5.94
C HIS A 106 2.08 5.92 7.08
N SER A 107 1.63 7.18 7.12
CA SER A 107 0.68 7.64 8.13
C SER A 107 -0.72 7.02 7.93
N PRO A 108 -1.48 6.77 9.00
CA PRO A 108 -2.88 6.31 8.88
C PRO A 108 -3.77 7.26 8.07
N SER A 109 -3.48 8.57 8.11
CA SER A 109 -4.18 9.60 7.34
C SER A 109 -4.04 9.44 5.82
N MET A 110 -2.97 8.78 5.36
CA MET A 110 -2.72 8.54 3.94
C MET A 110 -3.17 7.13 3.52
N THR A 111 -4.04 6.44 4.26
CA THR A 111 -4.42 5.07 3.86
C THR A 111 -5.19 5.03 2.53
N THR A 112 -4.71 4.26 1.56
CA THR A 112 -5.44 3.98 0.30
C THR A 112 -6.62 3.03 0.51
N ASN A 113 -6.72 2.36 1.66
CA ASN A 113 -7.89 1.54 2.00
C ASN A 113 -9.18 2.38 2.06
N LEU A 114 -9.06 3.70 2.32
CA LEU A 114 -10.15 4.66 2.19
C LEU A 114 -10.77 4.59 0.78
N ILE A 115 -9.91 4.63 -0.24
CA ILE A 115 -10.30 4.62 -1.65
C ILE A 115 -10.94 3.28 -2.02
N LEU A 116 -10.41 2.17 -1.50
CA LEU A 116 -10.88 0.83 -1.85
C LEU A 116 -12.18 0.45 -1.16
N PHE A 117 -12.31 0.70 0.15
CA PHE A 117 -13.33 0.07 0.99
C PHE A 117 -14.39 1.00 1.54
N GLN A 118 -14.19 2.32 1.49
CA GLN A 118 -15.14 3.25 2.09
C GLN A 118 -16.00 3.96 1.04
N ALA A 119 -17.05 4.62 1.52
CA ALA A 119 -18.05 5.31 0.72
C ALA A 119 -18.48 6.59 1.44
N ARG A 120 -18.89 7.62 0.69
CA ARG A 120 -19.41 8.91 1.18
C ARG A 120 -20.91 9.07 1.01
N ASP A 121 -21.55 8.17 0.27
CA ASP A 121 -22.99 8.12 0.10
C ASP A 121 -23.50 6.73 -0.26
N SER A 122 -24.82 6.62 -0.39
CA SER A 122 -25.50 5.37 -0.73
C SER A 122 -25.13 4.84 -2.11
N ALA A 123 -24.83 5.70 -3.09
CA ALA A 123 -24.47 5.29 -4.43
C ALA A 123 -23.06 4.66 -4.44
N GLU A 124 -22.09 5.29 -3.79
CA GLU A 124 -20.76 4.72 -3.59
C GLU A 124 -20.84 3.42 -2.80
N MET A 125 -21.65 3.36 -1.73
CA MET A 125 -21.80 2.13 -0.94
C MET A 125 -22.40 1.00 -1.76
N ALA A 126 -23.39 1.28 -2.61
CA ALA A 126 -23.95 0.28 -3.52
C ALA A 126 -22.88 -0.23 -4.51
N ALA A 127 -22.11 0.68 -5.12
CA ALA A 127 -21.02 0.31 -6.03
C ALA A 127 -19.95 -0.54 -5.31
N LYS A 128 -19.58 -0.18 -4.08
CA LYS A 128 -18.64 -0.94 -3.25
C LYS A 128 -19.15 -2.34 -2.92
N LYS A 129 -20.42 -2.48 -2.51
CA LYS A 129 -21.05 -3.79 -2.23
C LYS A 129 -21.09 -4.70 -3.45
N SER A 130 -21.23 -4.13 -4.65
CA SER A 130 -21.25 -4.86 -5.92
C SER A 130 -19.86 -5.13 -6.51
N SER A 131 -18.80 -4.62 -5.90
CA SER A 131 -17.42 -4.80 -6.39
C SER A 131 -16.74 -6.05 -5.82
N ALA A 132 -15.60 -6.42 -6.39
CA ALA A 132 -14.75 -7.51 -5.89
C ALA A 132 -14.26 -7.28 -4.44
N TRP A 133 -14.26 -6.03 -3.97
CA TRP A 133 -13.87 -5.69 -2.60
C TRP A 133 -14.77 -6.30 -1.54
N ASN A 134 -16.04 -6.58 -1.86
CA ASN A 134 -16.93 -7.28 -0.94
C ASN A 134 -16.41 -8.72 -0.68
N ALA A 135 -16.08 -9.45 -1.74
CA ALA A 135 -15.50 -10.80 -1.62
C ALA A 135 -14.15 -10.78 -0.89
N PHE A 136 -13.32 -9.76 -1.13
CA PHE A 136 -12.06 -9.56 -0.42
C PHE A 136 -12.26 -9.41 1.10
N LEU A 137 -13.19 -8.56 1.53
CA LEU A 137 -13.50 -8.34 2.95
C LEU A 137 -14.12 -9.57 3.62
N GLU A 138 -15.00 -10.28 2.90
CA GLU A 138 -15.65 -11.49 3.39
C GLU A 138 -14.68 -12.67 3.54
N GLY A 139 -13.78 -12.88 2.58
CA GLY A 139 -12.78 -13.95 2.67
C GLY A 139 -11.85 -13.74 3.87
N ARG A 140 -11.45 -12.49 4.12
CA ARG A 140 -10.67 -12.10 5.30
C ARG A 140 -11.43 -12.34 6.60
N GLN A 141 -12.70 -11.92 6.67
CA GLN A 141 -13.53 -12.13 7.86
C GLN A 141 -13.71 -13.62 8.14
N THR A 142 -13.98 -14.41 7.11
CA THR A 142 -14.14 -15.87 7.21
C THR A 142 -12.89 -16.52 7.79
N ARG A 143 -11.69 -16.10 7.35
CA ARG A 143 -10.44 -16.60 7.90
C ARG A 143 -10.28 -16.22 9.37
N LEU A 144 -10.52 -14.96 9.72
CA LEU A 144 -10.41 -14.46 11.10
C LEU A 144 -11.38 -15.16 12.05
N ASP A 145 -12.64 -15.33 11.66
CA ASP A 145 -13.66 -16.04 12.45
C ASP A 145 -13.24 -17.49 12.72
N LYS A 146 -12.69 -18.18 11.71
CA LYS A 146 -12.16 -19.54 11.85
C LYS A 146 -10.99 -19.60 12.84
N GLU A 147 -10.00 -18.71 12.69
CA GLU A 147 -8.81 -18.72 13.54
C GLU A 147 -9.13 -18.30 14.98
N LEU A 148 -10.05 -17.32 15.18
CA LEU A 148 -10.52 -16.93 16.51
C LEU A 148 -11.29 -18.07 17.18
N ALA A 149 -12.14 -18.81 16.45
CA ALA A 149 -12.83 -19.96 17.01
C ALA A 149 -11.86 -21.07 17.44
N ALA A 150 -10.76 -21.26 16.72
CA ALA A 150 -9.71 -22.22 17.08
C ALA A 150 -8.82 -21.73 18.23
N GLN A 151 -8.63 -20.41 18.36
CA GLN A 151 -7.71 -19.77 19.30
C GLN A 151 -8.35 -18.53 19.95
N PRO A 152 -9.37 -18.71 20.82
CA PRO A 152 -10.22 -17.62 21.31
C PRO A 152 -9.48 -16.57 22.14
N ASP A 153 -8.41 -16.98 22.83
CA ASP A 153 -7.62 -16.10 23.70
C ASP A 153 -6.43 -15.45 22.98
N HIS A 154 -6.23 -15.71 21.68
CA HIS A 154 -5.11 -15.15 20.94
C HIS A 154 -5.35 -13.65 20.66
N PRO A 155 -4.50 -12.73 21.18
CA PRO A 155 -4.77 -11.29 21.17
C PRO A 155 -4.88 -10.71 19.75
N PHE A 156 -4.08 -11.24 18.80
CA PHE A 156 -4.19 -10.85 17.40
C PHE A 156 -5.58 -11.14 16.82
N TYR A 157 -6.13 -12.34 17.01
CA TYR A 157 -7.41 -12.70 16.39
C TYR A 157 -8.56 -11.94 17.02
N ALA A 158 -8.58 -11.75 18.35
CA ALA A 158 -9.64 -10.98 18.99
C ALA A 158 -9.71 -9.53 18.45
N ALA A 159 -8.58 -8.84 18.43
CA ALA A 159 -8.51 -7.46 17.94
C ALA A 159 -8.76 -7.38 16.43
N LYS A 160 -8.10 -8.24 15.63
CA LYS A 160 -8.16 -8.17 14.16
C LYS A 160 -9.52 -8.57 13.61
N THR A 161 -10.19 -9.53 14.24
CA THR A 161 -11.57 -9.92 13.89
C THR A 161 -12.52 -8.74 14.09
N ALA A 162 -12.42 -8.04 15.23
CA ALA A 162 -13.24 -6.87 15.49
C ALA A 162 -12.96 -5.71 14.52
N GLU A 163 -11.68 -5.46 14.23
CA GLU A 163 -11.24 -4.44 13.27
C GLU A 163 -11.81 -4.71 11.87
N ASN A 164 -11.62 -5.92 11.32
CA ASN A 164 -12.09 -6.27 9.98
C ASN A 164 -13.64 -6.27 9.92
N LEU A 165 -14.30 -6.74 10.98
CA LEU A 165 -15.76 -6.77 11.06
C LEU A 165 -16.38 -5.37 11.07
N SER A 166 -15.69 -4.36 11.59
CA SER A 166 -16.19 -2.98 11.61
C SER A 166 -16.53 -2.45 10.21
N ILE A 167 -15.77 -2.85 9.19
CA ILE A 167 -16.03 -2.51 7.79
C ILE A 167 -16.95 -3.54 7.13
N THR A 168 -16.66 -4.83 7.29
CA THR A 168 -17.43 -5.91 6.64
C THR A 168 -18.91 -5.91 7.06
N SER A 169 -19.23 -5.56 8.31
CA SER A 169 -20.62 -5.45 8.77
C SER A 169 -21.41 -4.39 8.00
N LEU A 170 -20.78 -3.28 7.59
CA LEU A 170 -21.40 -2.24 6.77
C LEU A 170 -21.66 -2.75 5.34
N TYR A 171 -20.78 -3.62 4.81
CA TYR A 171 -21.01 -4.31 3.54
C TYR A 171 -22.20 -5.27 3.61
N ARG A 172 -22.35 -6.02 4.71
CA ARG A 172 -23.44 -6.98 4.95
C ARG A 172 -24.79 -6.32 5.20
N ALA A 173 -24.82 -5.17 5.87
CA ALA A 173 -26.05 -4.46 6.21
C ALA A 173 -26.80 -3.99 4.96
N LYS A 174 -28.12 -3.80 5.05
CA LYS A 174 -28.86 -3.04 4.02
C LYS A 174 -28.42 -1.58 4.08
N ILE A 175 -28.33 -0.90 2.93
CA ILE A 175 -28.04 0.54 2.92
C ILE A 175 -29.17 1.26 3.69
N SER A 176 -28.79 1.93 4.76
CA SER A 176 -29.67 2.49 5.79
C SER A 176 -28.99 3.69 6.46
N PRO A 177 -29.70 4.44 7.33
CA PRO A 177 -29.09 5.49 8.15
C PRO A 177 -27.87 5.05 8.98
N ASP A 178 -27.69 3.75 9.24
CA ASP A 178 -26.52 3.23 9.96
C ASP A 178 -25.19 3.50 9.22
N HIS A 179 -25.25 3.79 7.91
CA HIS A 179 -24.08 4.13 7.12
C HIS A 179 -23.72 5.63 7.19
N GLU A 180 -24.57 6.50 7.73
CA GLU A 180 -24.33 7.95 7.73
C GLU A 180 -23.07 8.34 8.49
N GLN A 181 -22.74 7.64 9.58
CA GLN A 181 -21.53 7.91 10.34
C GLN A 181 -20.28 7.53 9.54
N LEU A 182 -20.31 6.39 8.82
CA LEU A 182 -19.24 6.02 7.88
C LEU A 182 -19.08 7.12 6.83
N TYR A 183 -20.17 7.56 6.20
CA TYR A 183 -20.12 8.53 5.12
C TYR A 183 -19.48 9.87 5.54
N LYS A 184 -19.85 10.37 6.73
CA LYS A 184 -19.25 11.58 7.30
C LYS A 184 -17.76 11.39 7.61
N LEU A 185 -17.40 10.25 8.19
CA LEU A 185 -16.01 9.92 8.47
C LEU A 185 -15.19 9.83 7.17
N SER A 186 -15.70 9.12 6.17
CA SER A 186 -15.04 8.97 4.88
C SER A 186 -14.85 10.30 4.19
N ASP A 187 -15.85 11.19 4.18
CA ASP A 187 -15.70 12.55 3.64
C ASP A 187 -14.57 13.32 4.33
N GLN A 188 -14.51 13.27 5.66
CA GLN A 188 -13.43 13.90 6.42
C GLN A 188 -12.06 13.29 6.10
N MET A 189 -11.98 11.96 5.97
CA MET A 189 -10.74 11.28 5.60
C MET A 189 -10.25 11.67 4.20
N TYR A 190 -11.15 11.86 3.23
CA TYR A 190 -10.78 12.36 1.90
C TYR A 190 -10.23 13.79 1.95
N ARG A 191 -10.75 14.65 2.83
CA ARG A 191 -10.18 15.99 3.05
C ARG A 191 -8.76 15.90 3.62
N THR A 192 -8.53 15.01 4.57
CA THR A 192 -7.20 14.76 5.13
C THR A 192 -6.23 14.19 4.10
N VAL A 193 -6.68 13.29 3.21
CA VAL A 193 -5.85 12.81 2.08
C VAL A 193 -5.50 13.96 1.14
N ALA A 194 -6.44 14.87 0.84
CA ALA A 194 -6.18 16.03 0.01
C ALA A 194 -5.10 16.95 0.62
N GLU A 195 -5.20 17.25 1.92
CA GLU A 195 -4.18 18.01 2.67
C GLU A 195 -2.83 17.31 2.68
N GLY A 196 -2.82 15.98 2.85
CA GLY A 196 -1.62 15.17 2.80
C GLY A 196 -0.94 15.20 1.42
N LEU A 197 -1.71 15.17 0.34
CA LEU A 197 -1.19 15.29 -1.03
C LEU A 197 -0.64 16.70 -1.33
N ASP A 198 -1.27 17.76 -0.81
CA ASP A 198 -0.73 19.12 -0.90
C ASP A 198 0.60 19.25 -0.15
N LYS A 199 0.67 18.71 1.09
CA LYS A 199 1.92 18.64 1.85
C LYS A 199 3.00 17.85 1.10
N LEU A 200 2.65 16.71 0.52
CA LEU A 200 3.57 15.88 -0.25
C LEU A 200 4.14 16.65 -1.44
N ASP A 201 3.30 17.38 -2.18
CA ASP A 201 3.76 18.20 -3.31
C ASP A 201 4.83 19.20 -2.87
N GLY A 202 4.60 19.91 -1.75
CA GLY A 202 5.56 20.84 -1.16
C GLY A 202 6.88 20.20 -0.69
N LEU A 203 6.86 18.92 -0.32
CA LEU A 203 8.05 18.18 0.13
C LEU A 203 8.95 17.74 -1.03
N ILE A 204 8.43 17.53 -2.24
CA ILE A 204 9.20 16.97 -3.36
C ILE A 204 10.29 17.95 -3.80
N ALA A 205 11.55 17.47 -3.85
CA ALA A 205 12.71 18.29 -4.25
C ALA A 205 12.80 18.55 -5.75
N LEU A 206 12.41 17.57 -6.57
CA LEU A 206 12.66 17.46 -8.01
C LEU A 206 14.15 17.37 -8.38
N PRO A 207 14.51 16.61 -9.44
CA PRO A 207 13.63 15.77 -10.27
C PRO A 207 13.06 14.53 -9.55
N TYR A 208 13.64 14.13 -8.41
CA TYR A 208 13.17 13.03 -7.58
C TYR A 208 12.67 13.52 -6.21
N ALA A 209 12.10 12.62 -5.41
CA ALA A 209 11.44 12.94 -4.15
C ALA A 209 12.37 13.68 -3.18
N ALA A 210 13.59 13.17 -3.00
CA ALA A 210 14.57 13.67 -2.04
C ALA A 210 15.89 14.17 -2.66
N GLY A 211 15.85 14.62 -3.92
CA GLY A 211 16.99 15.29 -4.57
C GLY A 211 17.11 15.00 -6.07
N SER A 212 18.36 15.00 -6.54
CA SER A 212 18.73 14.78 -7.95
C SER A 212 18.89 13.31 -8.34
N GLN A 213 18.70 12.37 -7.41
CA GLN A 213 18.75 10.93 -7.65
C GLN A 213 17.58 10.21 -6.98
N VAL A 214 17.17 9.08 -7.57
CA VAL A 214 16.19 8.17 -6.97
C VAL A 214 16.71 7.68 -5.61
N SER A 215 15.81 7.65 -4.64
CA SER A 215 16.08 7.26 -3.26
C SER A 215 14.96 6.38 -2.70
N GLU A 216 15.08 5.97 -1.45
CA GLU A 216 14.02 5.27 -0.73
C GLU A 216 12.70 6.07 -0.67
N ALA A 217 12.76 7.40 -0.67
CA ALA A 217 11.55 8.24 -0.68
C ALA A 217 10.71 7.96 -1.93
N ASP A 218 11.35 7.90 -3.10
CA ASP A 218 10.70 7.60 -4.36
C ASP A 218 10.02 6.23 -4.35
N TYR A 219 10.73 5.20 -3.86
CA TYR A 219 10.21 3.83 -3.84
C TYR A 219 9.14 3.59 -2.78
N ASN A 220 8.99 4.48 -1.81
CA ASN A 220 7.87 4.47 -0.87
C ASN A 220 6.67 5.31 -1.37
N MET A 221 6.90 6.29 -2.24
CA MET A 221 5.82 7.07 -2.86
C MET A 221 5.18 6.35 -4.05
N VAL A 222 5.97 5.69 -4.90
CA VAL A 222 5.48 5.08 -6.15
C VAL A 222 4.33 4.10 -5.92
N PRO A 223 4.47 3.09 -5.03
CA PRO A 223 3.43 2.09 -4.86
C PRO A 223 2.14 2.66 -4.32
N TRP A 224 2.24 3.64 -3.43
CA TRP A 224 1.08 4.32 -2.87
C TRP A 224 0.28 5.04 -3.96
N LEU A 225 0.95 5.83 -4.80
CA LEU A 225 0.26 6.62 -5.82
C LEU A 225 -0.30 5.72 -6.93
N ALA A 226 0.44 4.68 -7.33
CA ALA A 226 -0.04 3.67 -8.26
C ALA A 226 -1.36 3.03 -7.78
N HIS A 227 -1.38 2.61 -6.53
CA HIS A 227 -2.51 1.93 -5.92
C HIS A 227 -3.69 2.88 -5.66
N ALA A 228 -3.44 4.15 -5.30
CA ALA A 228 -4.46 5.18 -5.20
C ALA A 228 -5.14 5.46 -6.55
N MET A 229 -4.36 5.58 -7.63
CA MET A 229 -4.88 5.76 -8.99
C MET A 229 -5.67 4.53 -9.46
N MET A 230 -5.16 3.32 -9.23
CA MET A 230 -5.88 2.08 -9.52
C MET A 230 -7.22 2.03 -8.76
N GLY A 231 -7.19 2.32 -7.46
CA GLY A 231 -8.38 2.35 -6.61
C GLY A 231 -9.41 3.40 -7.03
N ALA A 232 -8.95 4.52 -7.58
CA ALA A 232 -9.79 5.56 -8.17
C ALA A 232 -10.33 5.21 -9.57
N GLN A 233 -10.05 3.99 -10.05
CA GLN A 233 -10.46 3.47 -11.35
C GLN A 233 -9.79 4.18 -12.55
N THR A 234 -8.58 4.72 -12.36
CA THR A 234 -7.73 5.08 -13.49
C THR A 234 -7.50 3.84 -14.36
N PRO A 235 -7.68 3.91 -15.70
CA PRO A 235 -7.36 2.80 -16.58
C PRO A 235 -5.92 2.33 -16.34
N VAL A 236 -5.71 1.05 -16.06
CA VAL A 236 -4.42 0.55 -15.54
C VAL A 236 -3.21 0.80 -16.46
N ARG A 237 -3.43 1.04 -17.76
CA ARG A 237 -2.37 1.41 -18.73
C ARG A 237 -2.14 2.92 -18.85
N ALA A 238 -3.06 3.73 -18.35
CA ALA A 238 -2.98 5.20 -18.38
C ALA A 238 -2.24 5.69 -17.13
N ILE A 239 -0.97 5.29 -16.96
CA ILE A 239 -0.20 5.57 -15.75
C ILE A 239 0.01 7.08 -15.49
N HIS A 240 -0.19 7.95 -16.48
CA HIS A 240 -0.10 9.40 -16.34
C HIS A 240 -1.46 10.11 -16.17
N ASP A 241 -2.56 9.35 -16.13
CA ASP A 241 -3.91 9.90 -16.01
C ASP A 241 -4.33 10.01 -14.54
N PHE A 242 -4.09 11.19 -13.97
CA PHE A 242 -4.50 11.54 -12.61
C PHE A 242 -5.97 11.95 -12.49
N GLY A 243 -6.68 12.11 -13.62
CA GLY A 243 -8.05 12.64 -13.65
C GLY A 243 -9.01 11.89 -12.73
N PRO A 244 -9.10 10.54 -12.81
CA PRO A 244 -10.00 9.77 -11.96
C PRO A 244 -9.71 9.91 -10.45
N LEU A 245 -8.44 10.01 -10.05
CA LEU A 245 -8.07 10.26 -8.66
C LEU A 245 -8.44 11.69 -8.22
N GLU A 246 -8.22 12.69 -9.08
CA GLU A 246 -8.67 14.06 -8.83
C GLU A 246 -10.19 14.10 -8.66
N GLU A 247 -10.96 13.57 -9.61
CA GLU A 247 -12.43 13.52 -9.58
C GLU A 247 -12.96 12.81 -8.32
N LEU A 248 -12.32 11.71 -7.92
CA LEU A 248 -12.67 11.00 -6.70
C LEU A 248 -12.54 11.90 -5.47
N ILE A 249 -11.41 12.60 -5.32
CA ILE A 249 -11.17 13.49 -4.16
C ILE A 249 -12.03 14.75 -4.25
N GLN A 250 -12.32 15.25 -5.46
CA GLN A 250 -13.11 16.45 -5.71
C GLN A 250 -14.54 16.38 -5.17
N LYS A 251 -15.10 15.18 -5.05
CA LYS A 251 -16.39 15.01 -4.38
C LYS A 251 -16.40 15.49 -2.92
N SER A 252 -15.25 15.44 -2.23
CA SER A 252 -15.09 16.01 -0.88
C SER A 252 -14.45 17.41 -0.93
N VAL A 253 -13.51 17.64 -1.85
CA VAL A 253 -12.74 18.90 -1.97
C VAL A 253 -12.82 19.42 -3.42
N PRO A 254 -13.86 20.19 -3.80
CA PRO A 254 -14.16 20.51 -5.21
C PRO A 254 -13.00 21.09 -6.04
N GLU A 255 -12.15 21.90 -5.41
CA GLU A 255 -11.01 22.55 -6.08
C GLU A 255 -9.74 21.70 -6.10
N PHE A 256 -9.78 20.46 -5.57
CA PHE A 256 -8.60 19.61 -5.47
C PHE A 256 -8.01 19.30 -6.85
N LYS A 257 -6.67 19.39 -6.92
CA LYS A 257 -5.85 18.96 -8.04
C LYS A 257 -4.58 18.31 -7.52
N ILE A 258 -4.08 17.31 -8.25
CA ILE A 258 -2.75 16.77 -7.96
C ILE A 258 -1.74 17.85 -8.31
N GLY A 259 -0.89 18.18 -7.33
CA GLY A 259 0.12 19.22 -7.45
C GLY A 259 1.12 18.97 -8.58
N SER A 260 1.72 20.05 -9.08
CA SER A 260 2.60 19.99 -10.25
C SER A 260 3.90 19.25 -9.95
N ARG A 261 4.43 19.30 -8.72
CA ARG A 261 5.67 18.61 -8.36
C ARG A 261 5.43 17.10 -8.29
N ILE A 262 4.27 16.64 -7.81
CA ILE A 262 3.87 15.23 -7.88
C ILE A 262 3.80 14.75 -9.33
N LYS A 263 3.17 15.52 -10.23
CA LYS A 263 3.06 15.16 -11.66
C LYS A 263 4.43 15.07 -12.33
N GLU A 264 5.30 16.05 -12.09
CA GLU A 264 6.66 16.06 -12.65
C GLU A 264 7.51 14.93 -12.07
N TRP A 265 7.48 14.74 -10.75
CA TRP A 265 8.17 13.63 -10.08
C TRP A 265 7.72 12.28 -10.64
N TRP A 266 6.41 12.06 -10.79
CA TRP A 266 5.87 10.82 -11.34
C TRP A 266 6.35 10.59 -12.77
N SER A 267 6.35 11.64 -13.60
CA SER A 267 6.90 11.58 -14.96
C SER A 267 8.39 11.25 -14.99
N ASN A 268 9.16 11.70 -14.01
CA ASN A 268 10.60 11.42 -13.94
C ASN A 268 10.86 9.99 -13.46
N VAL A 269 10.20 9.56 -12.37
CA VAL A 269 10.41 8.22 -11.80
C VAL A 269 9.88 7.12 -12.72
N SER A 270 8.83 7.39 -13.51
CA SER A 270 8.27 6.44 -14.48
C SER A 270 9.23 6.09 -15.62
N GLU A 271 10.22 6.95 -15.89
CA GLU A 271 11.23 6.69 -16.91
C GLU A 271 12.34 5.72 -16.45
N THR A 272 12.41 5.45 -15.15
CA THR A 272 13.43 4.55 -14.59
C THR A 272 13.14 3.09 -14.93
N GLU A 273 14.19 2.31 -15.18
CA GLU A 273 14.06 0.88 -15.49
C GLU A 273 13.31 0.09 -14.40
N PRO A 274 13.58 0.29 -13.09
CA PRO A 274 12.83 -0.42 -12.05
C PRO A 274 11.33 -0.10 -12.05
N PHE A 275 10.96 1.15 -12.35
CA PHE A 275 9.54 1.50 -12.49
C PHE A 275 8.92 0.76 -13.68
N LYS A 276 9.56 0.80 -14.86
CA LYS A 276 9.04 0.13 -16.07
C LYS A 276 8.86 -1.37 -15.89
N GLN A 277 9.75 -2.00 -15.13
CA GLN A 277 9.68 -3.42 -14.80
C GLN A 277 8.54 -3.75 -13.83
N VAL A 278 8.36 -2.95 -12.78
CA VAL A 278 7.40 -3.27 -11.70
C VAL A 278 6.01 -2.70 -11.97
N TYR A 279 5.92 -1.50 -12.55
CA TYR A 279 4.69 -0.77 -12.85
C TYR A 279 4.49 -0.53 -14.37
N PRO A 280 4.50 -1.58 -15.21
CA PRO A 280 4.06 -1.43 -16.60
C PRO A 280 2.56 -1.08 -16.68
N THR A 281 1.83 -1.35 -15.59
CA THR A 281 0.45 -0.93 -15.34
C THR A 281 0.27 -0.58 -13.86
N LEU A 282 -0.74 0.24 -13.56
CA LEU A 282 -1.21 0.46 -12.19
C LEU A 282 -1.76 -0.86 -11.60
N HIS A 283 -1.45 -1.12 -10.33
CA HIS A 283 -1.94 -2.25 -9.55
C HIS A 283 -1.82 -1.93 -8.06
#